data_AF-A0A2E6F6A0-F1
#
_entry.id   AF-A0A2E6F6A0-F1
#
_cell.length_a   1.000
_cell.length_b   1.000
_cell.length_c   1.000
_cell.angle_alpha   90.00
_cell.angle_beta   90.00
_cell.angle_gamma   90.00
#
_symmetry.space_group_name_H-M   'P 1'
#
loop_
_entity.id
_entity.type
_entity.pdbx_description
1 polymer ?
#
loop_
_entity_poly.entity_id
_entity_poly.type
_entity_poly.pdbx_seq_one_letter_code
_entity_poly.pdbx_strand_id
1 'polypeptide(L)'
;MSVELTVSKKELSGELIRFTLLGIFNVGVMLFLFSLIRYLQPEIYPALDVAIAWFISYLTTSIMAHHLHRKYTFSVEEGIYKKSLFRAMIVYSSVMILSTVSIYVLVDVFGFDDFLMAIILNPITGLLNFAGLRLLAFEMPLLEKA
;
A
#
# COMPACT_ATOMS: atom_id res chain seq x y z
N MET A 1 0.99 -32.08 -1.95
CA MET A 1 2.17 -31.54 -1.21
C MET A 1 1.66 -30.39 -0.37
N SER A 2 1.42 -30.62 0.92
CA SER A 2 0.93 -29.58 1.84
C SER A 2 2.10 -28.70 2.25
N VAL A 3 2.09 -27.45 1.76
CA VAL A 3 3.06 -26.43 2.13
C VAL A 3 2.72 -25.97 3.55
N GLU A 4 3.51 -26.38 4.54
CA GLU A 4 3.39 -25.85 5.90
C GLU A 4 4.20 -24.56 6.04
N LEU A 5 3.52 -23.51 6.49
CA LEU A 5 4.07 -22.18 6.74
C LEU A 5 4.77 -22.20 8.10
N THR A 6 6.10 -22.09 8.14
CA THR A 6 6.91 -22.26 9.37
C THR A 6 7.06 -20.99 10.22
N VAL A 7 6.41 -19.88 9.86
CA VAL A 7 6.49 -18.62 10.64
C VAL A 7 5.65 -18.76 11.91
N SER A 8 6.25 -18.48 13.07
CA SER A 8 5.50 -18.51 14.32
C SER A 8 4.45 -17.38 14.33
N LYS A 9 3.28 -17.63 14.94
CA LYS A 9 2.24 -16.59 15.10
C LYS A 9 2.78 -15.30 15.74
N LYS A 10 3.78 -15.42 16.62
CA LYS A 10 4.42 -14.30 17.31
C LYS A 10 5.24 -13.42 16.37
N GLU A 11 5.99 -14.02 15.45
CA GLU A 11 6.77 -13.29 14.44
C GLU A 11 5.86 -12.57 13.44
N LEU A 12 4.82 -13.26 12.95
CA LEU A 12 3.84 -12.67 12.05
C LEU A 12 3.10 -11.49 12.70
N SER A 13 2.73 -11.61 13.97
CA SER A 13 2.12 -10.52 14.73
C SER A 13 3.07 -9.34 14.92
N GLY A 14 4.37 -9.58 15.15
CA GLY A 14 5.36 -8.52 15.30
C GLY A 14 5.60 -7.74 14.00
N GLU A 15 5.68 -8.44 12.88
CA GLU A 15 5.78 -7.83 11.54
C GLU A 15 4.53 -7.02 11.20
N LEU A 16 3.33 -7.58 11.45
CA LEU A 16 2.08 -6.88 11.23
C LEU A 16 2.00 -5.60 12.05
N ILE A 17 2.39 -5.62 13.33
CA ILE A 17 2.41 -4.41 14.17
C ILE A 17 3.34 -3.33 13.58
N ARG A 18 4.57 -3.70 13.20
CA ARG A 18 5.52 -2.75 12.57
C ARG A 18 4.99 -2.23 11.24
N PHE A 19 4.37 -3.11 10.45
CA PHE A 19 3.76 -2.75 9.19
C PHE A 19 2.60 -1.77 9.40
N THR A 20 1.70 -2.04 10.35
CA THR A 20 0.56 -1.18 10.66
C THR A 20 1.02 0.17 11.20
N LEU A 21 2.01 0.23 12.09
CA LEU A 21 2.51 1.50 12.63
C LEU A 21 3.10 2.42 11.55
N LEU A 22 3.96 1.87 10.69
CA LEU A 22 4.53 2.62 9.56
C LEU A 22 3.46 2.90 8.49
N GLY A 23 2.51 2.00 8.32
CA GLY A 23 1.35 2.17 7.45
C GLY A 23 0.46 3.34 7.87
N ILE A 24 0.18 3.49 9.18
CA ILE A 24 -0.57 4.63 9.72
C ILE A 24 0.16 5.95 9.42
N PHE A 25 1.47 6.00 9.64
CA PHE A 25 2.27 7.17 9.28
C PHE A 25 2.18 7.47 7.78
N ASN A 26 2.33 6.45 6.93
CA ASN A 26 2.24 6.59 5.49
C ASN A 26 0.85 7.08 5.02
N VAL A 27 -0.22 6.54 5.60
CA VAL A 27 -1.60 6.96 5.34
C VAL A 27 -1.80 8.42 5.77
N GLY A 28 -1.25 8.84 6.91
CA GLY A 28 -1.30 10.23 7.33
C GLY A 28 -0.67 11.19 6.31
N VAL A 29 0.51 10.82 5.80
CA VAL A 29 1.17 11.58 4.72
C VAL A 29 0.36 11.55 3.43
N MET A 30 -0.24 10.40 3.09
CA MET A 30 -1.06 10.25 1.89
C MET A 30 -2.31 11.13 1.96
N LEU A 31 -3.03 11.12 3.07
CA LEU A 31 -4.22 11.94 3.28
C LEU A 31 -3.86 13.43 3.27
N PHE A 32 -2.74 13.82 3.88
CA PHE A 32 -2.25 15.19 3.81
C PHE A 32 -1.96 15.62 2.37
N LEU A 33 -1.23 14.81 1.60
CA LEU A 33 -0.95 15.10 0.18
C LEU A 33 -2.23 15.15 -0.65
N PHE A 34 -3.16 14.22 -0.42
CA PHE A 34 -4.43 14.18 -1.11
C PHE A 34 -5.23 15.46 -0.85
N SER A 35 -5.45 15.83 0.42
CA SER A 35 -6.14 17.07 0.79
C SER A 35 -5.43 18.30 0.23
N LEU A 36 -4.10 18.33 0.22
CA LEU A 36 -3.32 19.43 -0.33
C LEU A 36 -3.52 19.57 -1.84
N ILE A 37 -3.46 18.47 -2.59
CA ILE A 37 -3.72 18.48 -4.04
C ILE A 37 -5.16 18.92 -4.30
N ARG A 38 -6.13 18.34 -3.58
CA ARG A 38 -7.56 18.72 -3.70
C ARG A 38 -7.80 20.20 -3.43
N TYR A 39 -7.10 20.77 -2.45
CA TYR A 39 -7.21 22.19 -2.10
C TYR A 39 -6.57 23.11 -3.16
N LEU A 40 -5.45 22.71 -3.75
CA LEU A 40 -4.70 23.51 -4.73
C LEU A 40 -5.20 23.35 -6.16
N GLN A 41 -5.99 22.31 -6.44
CA GLN A 41 -6.39 21.95 -7.79
C GLN A 41 -7.45 22.93 -8.32
N PRO A 42 -7.17 23.66 -9.42
CA PRO A 42 -8.16 24.48 -10.08
C PRO A 42 -9.24 23.59 -10.72
N GLU A 43 -10.50 24.05 -10.73
CA GLU A 43 -11.65 23.35 -11.35
C GLU A 43 -11.52 23.30 -12.88
N ILE A 44 -10.66 22.44 -13.40
CA ILE A 44 -10.41 22.30 -14.84
C ILE A 44 -11.11 21.05 -15.41
N TYR A 45 -11.22 19.93 -14.66
CA TYR A 45 -11.80 18.67 -15.15
C TYR A 45 -12.59 17.90 -14.07
N PRO A 46 -13.88 18.24 -13.83
CA PRO A 46 -14.65 17.74 -12.68
C PRO A 46 -14.72 16.21 -12.58
N ALA A 47 -14.70 15.51 -13.72
CA ALA A 47 -15.00 14.09 -13.79
C ALA A 47 -13.86 13.16 -13.32
N LEU A 48 -12.63 13.66 -13.14
CA LEU A 48 -11.48 12.82 -12.73
C LEU A 48 -10.59 13.48 -11.68
N ASP A 49 -10.98 14.66 -11.20
CA ASP A 49 -10.14 15.47 -10.33
C ASP A 49 -9.77 14.74 -9.04
N VAL A 50 -10.73 14.01 -8.46
CA VAL A 50 -10.54 13.22 -7.24
C VAL A 50 -9.63 12.02 -7.50
N ALA A 51 -9.89 11.26 -8.56
CA ALA A 51 -9.11 10.09 -8.92
C ALA A 51 -7.64 10.43 -9.23
N ILE A 52 -7.39 11.56 -9.91
CA ILE A 52 -6.03 12.05 -10.21
C ILE A 52 -5.30 12.45 -8.93
N ALA A 53 -5.94 13.22 -8.05
CA ALA A 53 -5.37 13.60 -6.77
C ALA A 53 -5.02 12.37 -5.91
N TRP A 54 -5.90 11.37 -5.91
CA TRP A 54 -5.70 10.10 -5.24
C TRP A 54 -4.51 9.33 -5.82
N PHE A 55 -4.47 9.18 -7.14
CA PHE A 55 -3.39 8.48 -7.85
C PHE A 55 -2.02 9.08 -7.53
N ILE A 56 -1.87 10.40 -7.63
CA ILE A 56 -0.60 11.10 -7.35
C ILE A 56 -0.18 10.89 -5.89
N SER A 57 -1.13 11.01 -4.96
CA SER A 57 -0.87 10.83 -3.52
C SER A 57 -0.45 9.40 -3.19
N TYR A 58 -1.15 8.41 -3.75
CA TYR A 58 -0.87 7.00 -3.55
C TYR A 58 0.50 6.63 -4.14
N LEU A 59 0.80 7.08 -5.36
CA LEU A 59 2.07 6.80 -6.03
C LEU A 59 3.26 7.35 -5.23
N THR A 60 3.17 8.62 -4.82
CA THR A 60 4.23 9.30 -4.06
C THR A 60 4.48 8.61 -2.72
N THR A 61 3.42 8.28 -1.99
CA THR A 61 3.55 7.61 -0.69
C THR A 61 3.94 6.15 -0.79
N SER A 62 3.63 5.45 -1.88
CA SER A 62 4.11 4.07 -2.11
C SER A 62 5.63 4.00 -2.19
N ILE A 63 6.28 5.00 -2.81
CA ILE A 63 7.75 5.10 -2.87
C ILE A 63 8.32 5.29 -1.47
N MET A 64 7.72 6.16 -0.67
CA MET A 64 8.10 6.39 0.74
C MET A 64 7.91 5.12 1.59
N ALA A 65 6.76 4.47 1.46
CA ALA A 65 6.41 3.25 2.18
C ALA A 65 7.41 2.12 1.88
N HIS A 66 7.82 1.95 0.62
CA HIS A 66 8.82 0.95 0.27
C HIS A 66 10.13 1.18 1.02
N HIS A 67 10.61 2.43 1.07
CA HIS A 67 11.85 2.77 1.78
C HIS A 67 11.73 2.49 3.29
N LEU A 68 10.61 2.88 3.91
CA LEU A 68 10.37 2.68 5.34
C LEU A 68 10.24 1.21 5.71
N HIS A 69 9.42 0.44 5.00
CA HIS A 69 9.22 -0.98 5.30
C HIS A 69 10.45 -1.82 5.04
N ARG A 70 11.26 -1.49 4.03
CA ARG A 70 12.56 -2.13 3.84
C ARG A 70 13.51 -1.86 4.99
N LYS A 71 13.54 -0.62 5.51
CA LYS A 71 14.49 -0.24 6.57
C LYS A 71 14.06 -0.75 7.95
N TYR A 72 12.76 -0.78 8.23
CA TYR A 72 12.23 -0.95 9.59
C TYR A 72 11.28 -2.15 9.78
N THR A 73 10.75 -2.75 8.70
CA THR A 73 9.81 -3.89 8.80
C THR A 73 10.44 -5.20 8.35
N PHE A 74 11.08 -5.22 7.18
CA PHE A 74 11.61 -6.43 6.58
C PHE A 74 13.14 -6.42 6.61
N SER A 75 13.74 -7.31 7.40
CA SER A 75 15.19 -7.54 7.41
C SER A 75 15.60 -8.26 6.13
N VAL A 76 15.88 -7.52 5.05
CA VAL A 76 16.38 -8.12 3.80
C VAL A 76 17.88 -8.35 3.93
N GLU A 77 18.36 -9.56 3.64
CA GLU A 77 19.79 -9.84 3.49
C GLU A 77 20.43 -8.85 2.50
N GLU A 78 21.62 -8.34 2.84
CA GLU A 78 22.39 -7.45 1.98
C GLU A 78 22.66 -8.12 0.63
N GLY A 79 22.07 -7.60 -0.46
CA GLY A 79 22.42 -8.03 -1.82
C GLY A 79 21.27 -8.15 -2.85
N ILE A 80 20.01 -8.32 -2.43
CA ILE A 80 18.89 -8.58 -3.38
C ILE A 80 17.86 -7.43 -3.45
N TYR A 81 18.35 -6.19 -3.55
CA TYR A 81 17.50 -4.99 -3.59
C TYR A 81 16.52 -4.96 -4.78
N LYS A 82 17.02 -5.22 -5.99
CA LYS A 82 16.23 -5.03 -7.24
C LYS A 82 15.07 -6.03 -7.37
N LYS A 83 15.24 -7.28 -6.93
CA LYS A 83 14.21 -8.33 -7.02
C LYS A 83 13.06 -8.07 -6.05
N SER A 84 13.37 -7.70 -4.80
CA SER A 84 12.37 -7.36 -3.78
C SER A 84 11.61 -6.08 -4.15
N LEU A 85 12.32 -5.05 -4.62
CA LEU A 85 11.71 -3.81 -5.12
C LEU A 85 10.75 -4.08 -6.28
N PHE A 86 11.16 -4.85 -7.29
CA PHE A 86 10.30 -5.16 -8.45
C PHE A 86 9.00 -5.86 -8.03
N ARG A 87 9.08 -6.85 -7.14
CA ARG A 87 7.90 -7.58 -6.62
C ARG A 87 7.01 -6.68 -5.77
N ALA A 88 7.60 -5.84 -4.92
CA ALA A 88 6.87 -4.86 -4.12
C ALA A 88 6.14 -3.85 -5.01
N MET A 89 6.78 -3.36 -6.08
CA MET A 89 6.17 -2.44 -7.03
C MET A 89 5.00 -3.06 -7.79
N ILE A 90 5.04 -4.36 -8.11
CA ILE A 90 3.87 -5.06 -8.69
C ILE A 90 2.69 -5.00 -7.71
N VAL A 91 2.90 -5.37 -6.44
CA VAL A 91 1.86 -5.34 -5.41
C VAL A 91 1.30 -3.93 -5.24
N TYR A 92 2.16 -2.94 -5.02
CA TYR A 92 1.74 -1.56 -4.83
C TYR A 92 0.99 -1.02 -6.05
N SER A 93 1.43 -1.33 -7.27
CA SER A 93 0.77 -0.88 -8.49
C SER A 93 -0.60 -1.52 -8.67
N SER A 94 -0.74 -2.83 -8.39
CA SER A 94 -2.03 -3.52 -8.46
C SER A 94 -3.03 -2.94 -7.46
N VAL A 95 -2.61 -2.72 -6.21
CA VAL A 95 -3.48 -2.13 -5.17
C VAL A 95 -3.77 -0.67 -5.49
N MET A 96 -2.81 0.09 -6.03
CA MET A 96 -3.00 1.47 -6.46
C MET A 96 -4.09 1.58 -7.53
N ILE A 97 -4.01 0.77 -8.60
CA ILE A 97 -5.00 0.77 -9.69
C ILE A 97 -6.38 0.45 -9.13
N LEU A 98 -6.50 -0.62 -8.33
CA LEU A 98 -7.76 -1.00 -7.71
C LEU A 98 -8.33 0.12 -6.83
N SER A 99 -7.49 0.76 -6.02
CA SER A 99 -7.91 1.85 -5.14
C SER A 99 -8.35 3.10 -5.90
N THR A 100 -7.67 3.40 -7.03
CA THR A 100 -7.96 4.57 -7.86
C THR A 100 -9.29 4.39 -8.59
N VAL A 101 -9.53 3.20 -9.14
CA VAL A 101 -10.83 2.86 -9.74
C VAL A 101 -11.93 2.88 -8.68
N SER A 102 -11.65 2.37 -7.48
CA SER A 102 -12.63 2.37 -6.38
C SER A 102 -13.02 3.78 -5.97
N ILE A 103 -12.05 4.70 -5.79
CA ILE A 103 -12.38 6.07 -5.39
C ILE A 103 -13.11 6.83 -6.49
N TYR A 104 -12.74 6.63 -7.76
CA TYR A 104 -13.47 7.18 -8.90
C TYR A 104 -14.93 6.73 -8.90
N VAL A 105 -15.19 5.43 -8.75
CA VAL A 105 -16.56 4.90 -8.72
C VAL A 105 -17.34 5.43 -7.51
N LEU A 106 -16.73 5.46 -6.33
CA LEU A 106 -17.42 5.89 -5.11
C LEU A 106 -17.71 7.40 -5.11
N VAL A 107 -16.78 8.21 -5.56
CA VAL A 107 -16.88 9.67 -5.49
C VAL A 107 -17.46 10.24 -6.77
N ASP A 108 -16.83 9.99 -7.91
CA ASP A 108 -17.20 10.65 -9.17
C ASP A 108 -18.46 10.03 -9.79
N VAL A 109 -18.71 8.74 -9.58
CA VAL A 109 -19.92 8.06 -10.11
C VAL A 109 -21.07 8.05 -9.10
N PHE A 110 -20.81 7.72 -7.83
CA PHE A 110 -21.86 7.64 -6.80
C PHE A 110 -22.04 8.91 -5.96
N GLY A 111 -21.13 9.88 -6.04
CA GLY A 111 -21.25 11.17 -5.34
C GLY A 111 -20.96 11.12 -3.85
N PHE A 112 -20.23 10.11 -3.36
CA PHE A 112 -19.82 10.07 -1.95
C PHE A 112 -18.76 11.12 -1.62
N ASP A 113 -18.68 11.52 -0.35
CA ASP A 113 -17.67 12.44 0.16
C ASP A 113 -16.25 11.88 -0.08
N ASP A 114 -15.40 12.68 -0.73
CA ASP A 114 -14.08 12.24 -1.18
C ASP A 114 -13.14 11.93 -0.01
N PHE A 115 -13.18 12.75 1.03
CA PHE A 115 -12.36 12.59 2.22
C PHE A 115 -12.79 11.40 3.09
N LEU A 116 -14.09 11.17 3.25
CA LEU A 116 -14.60 10.00 3.96
C LEU A 116 -14.24 8.70 3.22
N MET A 117 -14.43 8.66 1.89
CA MET A 117 -14.05 7.49 1.10
C MET A 117 -12.55 7.24 1.12
N ALA A 118 -11.75 8.31 1.12
CA ALA A 118 -10.31 8.25 1.33
C ALA A 118 -9.94 7.57 2.66
N ILE A 119 -10.57 7.96 3.77
CA ILE A 119 -10.33 7.34 5.09
C ILE A 119 -10.70 5.85 5.08
N ILE A 120 -11.81 5.47 4.45
CA ILE A 120 -12.30 4.08 4.43
C ILE A 120 -11.42 3.19 3.54
N LEU A 121 -10.96 3.69 2.39
CA LEU A 121 -10.15 2.91 1.46
C LEU A 121 -8.75 2.60 2.00
N ASN A 122 -8.15 3.51 2.79
CA ASN A 122 -6.77 3.36 3.27
C ASN A 122 -6.52 2.10 4.12
N PRO A 123 -7.36 1.74 5.11
CA PRO A 123 -7.23 0.47 5.83
C PRO A 123 -7.33 -0.76 4.92
N ILE A 124 -8.23 -0.73 3.93
CA ILE A 124 -8.46 -1.84 2.99
C ILE A 124 -7.23 -2.03 2.11
N THR A 125 -6.72 -0.96 1.51
CA THR A 125 -5.51 -1.01 0.67
C THR A 125 -4.28 -1.36 1.50
N GLY A 126 -4.18 -0.89 2.75
CA GLY A 126 -3.13 -1.26 3.69
C GLY A 126 -3.06 -2.76 3.95
N LEU A 127 -4.21 -3.40 4.21
CA LEU A 127 -4.28 -4.85 4.40
C LEU A 127 -3.93 -5.63 3.13
N LEU A 128 -4.40 -5.17 1.96
CA LEU A 128 -4.06 -5.77 0.67
C LEU A 128 -2.56 -5.66 0.37
N ASN A 129 -1.94 -4.52 0.67
CA ASN A 129 -0.50 -4.34 0.53
C ASN A 129 0.27 -5.28 1.47
N PHE A 130 -0.15 -5.40 2.73
CA PHE A 130 0.48 -6.34 3.67
C PHE A 130 0.45 -7.78 3.13
N ALA A 131 -0.75 -8.24 2.72
CA ALA A 131 -0.93 -9.57 2.18
C ALA A 131 -0.10 -9.79 0.91
N GLY A 132 -0.15 -8.85 -0.04
CA GLY A 132 0.59 -8.95 -1.29
C GLY A 132 2.11 -8.94 -1.10
N LEU A 133 2.64 -8.06 -0.24
CA LEU A 133 4.06 -7.99 0.04
C LEU A 133 4.55 -9.27 0.72
N ARG A 134 3.79 -9.81 1.66
CA ARG A 134 4.17 -11.03 2.37
C ARG A 134 4.07 -12.27 1.49
N LEU A 135 3.13 -12.33 0.55
CA LEU A 135 2.97 -13.48 -0.34
C LEU A 135 3.93 -13.44 -1.55
N LEU A 136 4.22 -12.24 -2.08
CA LEU A 136 4.92 -12.10 -3.37
C LEU A 136 6.30 -11.46 -3.27
N ALA A 137 6.52 -10.53 -2.33
CA ALA A 137 7.77 -9.77 -2.24
C ALA A 137 8.76 -10.36 -1.22
N PHE A 138 8.25 -10.92 -0.13
CA PHE A 138 9.02 -11.56 0.93
C PHE A 138 8.58 -13.02 1.04
N GLU A 139 9.06 -13.86 0.12
CA GLU A 139 8.80 -15.30 0.13
C GLU A 139 9.10 -15.86 1.53
N MET A 140 8.14 -16.58 2.12
CA MET A 140 8.40 -17.34 3.33
C MET A 140 9.50 -18.35 3.03
N PRO A 141 10.53 -18.50 3.88
CA PRO A 141 11.60 -19.45 3.64
C PRO A 141 11.00 -20.86 3.54
N LEU A 142 11.03 -21.44 2.34
CA LEU A 142 10.65 -22.82 2.10
C LEU A 142 11.83 -23.67 2.59
N LEU A 143 11.63 -24.49 3.63
CA LEU A 143 12.59 -25.56 3.91
C LEU A 143 12.48 -26.59 2.77
N GLU A 144 13.53 -26.71 1.96
CA GLU A 144 13.77 -27.95 1.23
C GLU A 144 13.98 -29.06 2.28
N LYS A 145 13.13 -30.09 2.26
CA LYS A 145 13.39 -31.28 3.06
C LYS A 145 14.69 -31.92 2.54
N ALA A 146 15.74 -31.85 3.37
CA ALA A 146 16.93 -32.68 3.23
C ALA A 146 16.59 -34.16 3.46
#